data_AF-A0A645C795-F1
#
_entry.id   AF-A0A645C795-F1
#
_cell.length_a   1.000
_cell.length_b   1.000
_cell.length_c   1.000
_cell.angle_alpha   90.00
_cell.angle_beta   90.00
_cell.angle_gamma   90.00
#
_symmetry.space_group_name_H-M   'P 1'
#
loop_
_entity.id
_entity.type
_entity.pdbx_description
1 polymer ?
#
loop_
_entity_poly.entity_id
_entity_poly.type
_entity_poly.pdbx_seq_one_letter_code
_entity_poly.pdbx_strand_id
1 'polypeptide(L)'
;MKFQRHVGLTLREQLTDADGRLLFAGLAEKIQAAGCHQKLFVFAVGGGALYGDNAPFYSMSEFNSYFSGAGALFNFSGVLFQRPQQLFNSECCWNLEPGPHSETLAIDPDRKAAADRYTQMAGRRQLLEPRHAAADGWLAQACRRIYGNKAGDAIFRYQLLRTAHGDYPLSVLYMHLTMEKPWKKLAEPPDPRPGETLRRRVKSFADECDRWRELAAATGEGKALIDEAIRHLRADWKRTELIRQSRQLEIGQTVAMLMAELWARRAGTAPVLKAPRRQLAELRRLIAALPADYPSLADGDAALYGMYCDKLTELL
;
A
#
# COMPACT_ATOMS: atom_id res chain seq x y z
N MET A 1 7.59 -37.95 -6.90
CA MET A 1 6.67 -37.68 -8.02
C MET A 1 6.51 -36.16 -8.13
N LYS A 2 7.17 -35.49 -9.09
CA LYS A 2 7.02 -34.04 -9.32
C LYS A 2 5.88 -33.82 -10.30
N PHE A 3 4.70 -33.45 -9.82
CA PHE A 3 3.62 -32.99 -10.70
C PHE A 3 3.92 -31.56 -11.15
N GLN A 4 4.66 -31.39 -12.24
CA GLN A 4 4.59 -30.15 -13.03
C GLN A 4 3.37 -30.25 -13.96
N ARG A 5 2.17 -30.08 -13.40
CA ARG A 5 0.90 -30.00 -14.17
C ARG A 5 0.34 -28.59 -14.26
N HIS A 6 1.14 -27.59 -13.91
CA HIS A 6 0.75 -26.18 -13.99
C HIS A 6 1.78 -25.45 -14.85
N VAL A 7 1.31 -24.87 -15.96
CA VAL A 7 2.10 -23.91 -16.73
C VAL A 7 1.85 -22.54 -16.09
N GLY A 8 2.89 -21.97 -15.50
CA GLY A 8 2.87 -20.57 -15.05
C GLY A 8 3.18 -19.66 -16.23
N LEU A 9 2.23 -18.82 -16.61
CA LEU A 9 2.42 -17.78 -17.62
C LEU A 9 2.28 -16.42 -16.93
N THR A 10 3.30 -15.58 -17.05
CA THR A 10 3.22 -14.18 -16.62
C THR A 10 3.05 -13.32 -17.87
N LEU A 11 1.89 -12.68 -17.99
CA LEU A 11 1.67 -11.69 -19.03
C LEU A 11 2.15 -10.33 -18.49
N ARG A 12 3.00 -9.65 -19.27
CA ARG A 12 3.30 -8.23 -19.02
C ARG A 12 2.02 -7.44 -19.26
N GLU A 13 1.76 -6.42 -18.44
CA GLU A 13 0.52 -5.61 -18.40
C GLU A 13 0.11 -5.04 -19.78
N GLN A 14 -0.49 -5.89 -20.61
CA GLN A 14 -1.12 -5.54 -21.87
C GLN A 14 -2.58 -5.87 -21.69
N LEU A 15 -3.37 -4.82 -21.45
CA LEU A 15 -4.79 -4.97 -21.13
C LEU A 15 -5.64 -5.08 -22.40
N THR A 16 -5.23 -4.38 -23.47
CA THR A 16 -5.91 -4.35 -24.77
C THR A 16 -4.95 -4.51 -25.93
N ASP A 17 -5.46 -4.95 -27.07
CA ASP A 17 -4.77 -4.87 -28.36
C ASP A 17 -4.89 -3.47 -28.99
N ALA A 18 -4.38 -3.31 -30.22
CA ALA A 18 -4.42 -2.05 -30.97
C ALA A 18 -5.85 -1.56 -31.29
N ASP A 19 -6.81 -2.48 -31.32
CA ASP A 19 -8.23 -2.22 -31.61
C ASP A 19 -9.06 -2.05 -30.32
N GLY A 20 -8.42 -2.04 -29.14
CA GLY A 20 -9.10 -1.90 -27.85
C GLY A 20 -9.80 -3.18 -27.36
N ARG A 21 -9.53 -4.34 -27.99
CA ARG A 21 -10.10 -5.62 -27.55
C ARG A 21 -9.35 -6.13 -26.32
N LEU A 22 -10.08 -6.72 -25.38
CA LEU A 22 -9.50 -7.27 -24.15
C LEU A 22 -8.67 -8.51 -24.48
N LEU A 23 -7.36 -8.44 -24.21
CA LEU A 23 -6.44 -9.53 -24.51
C LEU A 23 -6.75 -10.79 -23.70
N PHE A 24 -7.21 -10.63 -22.46
CA PHE A 24 -7.56 -11.75 -21.58
C PHE A 24 -8.79 -12.52 -22.07
N ALA A 25 -9.80 -11.80 -22.57
CA ALA A 25 -10.98 -12.41 -23.16
C ALA A 25 -10.61 -13.21 -24.41
N GLY A 26 -9.80 -12.63 -25.30
CA GLY A 26 -9.30 -13.34 -26.49
C GLY A 26 -8.43 -14.57 -26.14
N LEU A 27 -7.68 -14.54 -25.03
CA LEU A 27 -6.97 -15.71 -24.54
C LEU A 27 -7.93 -16.80 -24.05
N ALA A 28 -8.94 -16.44 -23.27
CA ALA A 28 -9.96 -17.38 -22.78
C ALA A 28 -10.72 -18.05 -23.94
N GLU A 29 -11.11 -17.29 -24.95
CA GLU A 29 -11.74 -17.80 -26.18
C GLU A 29 -10.85 -18.79 -26.92
N LYS A 30 -9.55 -18.48 -27.10
CA LYS A 30 -8.60 -19.38 -27.75
C LYS A 30 -8.39 -20.69 -26.99
N ILE A 31 -8.32 -20.62 -25.66
CA ILE A 31 -8.21 -21.81 -24.80
C ILE A 31 -9.46 -22.68 -24.95
N GLN A 32 -10.64 -22.07 -24.95
CA GLN A 32 -11.89 -22.80 -25.15
C GLN A 32 -11.98 -23.42 -26.57
N ALA A 33 -11.59 -22.67 -27.60
CA ALA A 33 -11.57 -23.15 -28.99
C ALA A 33 -10.58 -24.31 -29.21
N ALA A 34 -9.51 -24.36 -28.42
CA ALA A 34 -8.57 -25.49 -28.41
C ALA A 34 -9.12 -26.74 -27.69
N GLY A 35 -10.36 -26.71 -27.19
CA GLY A 35 -10.99 -27.83 -26.48
C GLY A 35 -10.58 -27.93 -25.00
N CYS A 36 -9.93 -26.91 -24.44
CA CYS A 36 -9.59 -26.90 -23.01
C CYS A 36 -10.80 -26.49 -22.16
N HIS A 37 -11.03 -27.23 -21.08
CA HIS A 37 -12.12 -26.95 -20.12
C HIS A 37 -11.63 -26.17 -18.88
N GLN A 38 -10.31 -26.03 -18.72
CA GLN A 38 -9.71 -25.30 -17.61
C GLN A 38 -10.09 -23.82 -17.67
N LYS A 39 -10.32 -23.23 -16.51
CA LYS A 39 -10.51 -21.78 -16.38
C LYS A 39 -9.20 -21.10 -16.01
N LEU A 40 -9.07 -19.86 -16.45
CA LEU A 40 -7.94 -19.02 -16.07
C LEU A 40 -8.17 -18.43 -14.68
N PHE A 41 -7.20 -18.63 -13.79
CA PHE A 41 -7.12 -17.95 -12.50
C PHE A 41 -6.21 -16.74 -12.64
N VAL A 42 -6.72 -15.56 -12.31
CA VAL A 42 -5.96 -14.31 -12.33
C VAL A 42 -5.58 -13.92 -10.92
N PHE A 43 -4.28 -13.83 -10.69
CA PHE A 43 -3.73 -13.18 -9.50
C PHE A 43 -3.38 -11.74 -9.87
N ALA A 44 -4.35 -10.83 -9.66
CA ALA A 44 -4.23 -9.43 -10.01
C ALA A 44 -3.41 -8.70 -8.94
N VAL A 45 -2.12 -8.52 -9.21
CA VAL A 45 -1.23 -7.66 -8.42
C VAL A 45 -1.38 -6.21 -8.91
N GLY A 46 -2.62 -5.74 -8.99
CA GLY A 46 -2.96 -4.40 -9.44
C GLY A 46 -2.32 -3.38 -8.52
N GLY A 47 -1.33 -2.64 -9.04
CA GLY A 47 -0.69 -1.52 -8.38
C GLY A 47 0.00 -1.83 -7.07
N GLY A 48 0.90 -2.83 -7.05
CA GLY A 48 2.03 -3.04 -6.13
C GLY A 48 2.17 -2.17 -4.86
N ALA A 49 1.13 -1.94 -4.08
CA ALA A 49 1.12 -1.10 -2.88
C ALA A 49 1.77 -1.81 -1.67
N LEU A 50 2.39 -2.96 -1.93
CA LEU A 50 3.29 -3.66 -1.02
C LEU A 50 4.74 -3.62 -1.49
N TYR A 51 4.99 -3.27 -2.76
CA TYR A 51 6.32 -3.30 -3.38
C TYR A 51 6.77 -1.94 -3.95
N GLY A 52 5.86 -0.98 -4.13
CA GLY A 52 6.10 0.31 -4.80
C GLY A 52 5.46 1.54 -4.13
N ASP A 53 4.42 1.40 -3.32
CA ASP A 53 3.93 2.46 -2.43
C ASP A 53 3.44 1.87 -1.09
N ASN A 54 3.00 2.72 -0.17
CA ASN A 54 2.39 2.34 1.12
C ASN A 54 0.97 2.91 1.28
N ALA A 55 0.22 3.00 0.18
CA ALA A 55 -1.13 3.56 0.17
C ALA A 55 -2.07 2.78 1.09
N PRO A 56 -2.86 3.46 1.95
CA PRO A 56 -3.88 2.80 2.76
C PRO A 56 -5.10 2.40 1.92
N PHE A 57 -5.31 3.04 0.76
CA PHE A 57 -6.33 2.75 -0.24
C PHE A 57 -5.90 3.13 -1.66
N TYR A 58 -6.36 2.38 -2.65
CA TYR A 58 -6.16 2.61 -4.08
C TYR A 58 -7.25 1.94 -4.94
N SER A 59 -7.45 2.50 -6.13
CA SER A 59 -8.56 2.23 -7.04
C SER A 59 -8.29 1.12 -8.06
N MET A 60 -7.10 0.51 -8.08
CA MET A 60 -6.68 -0.43 -9.12
C MET A 60 -7.61 -1.63 -9.34
N SER A 61 -8.36 -2.05 -8.31
CA SER A 61 -9.33 -3.14 -8.45
C SER A 61 -10.50 -2.79 -9.38
N GLU A 62 -10.78 -1.50 -9.65
CA GLU A 62 -11.81 -1.10 -10.63
C GLU A 62 -11.50 -1.59 -12.05
N PHE A 63 -10.22 -1.86 -12.35
CA PHE A 63 -9.78 -2.36 -13.65
C PHE A 63 -9.96 -3.87 -13.79
N ASN A 64 -10.62 -4.54 -12.85
CA ASN A 64 -10.86 -5.97 -12.90
C ASN A 64 -11.63 -6.41 -14.15
N SER A 65 -12.45 -5.53 -14.75
CA SER A 65 -13.15 -5.79 -16.01
C SER A 65 -12.22 -6.13 -17.18
N TYR A 66 -10.95 -5.72 -17.13
CA TYR A 66 -9.95 -6.06 -18.15
C TYR A 66 -9.58 -7.54 -18.15
N PHE A 67 -9.84 -8.25 -17.06
CA PHE A 67 -9.63 -9.69 -16.94
C PHE A 67 -10.91 -10.49 -17.27
N SER A 68 -11.85 -9.89 -18.00
CA SER A 68 -13.00 -10.60 -18.56
C SER A 68 -12.54 -11.89 -19.27
N GLY A 69 -13.24 -13.00 -19.00
CA GLY A 69 -12.85 -14.35 -19.42
C GLY A 69 -12.09 -15.16 -18.36
N ALA A 70 -11.61 -14.52 -17.28
CA ALA A 70 -11.13 -15.24 -16.10
C ALA A 70 -12.26 -16.03 -15.43
N GLY A 71 -11.98 -17.27 -15.01
CA GLY A 71 -12.93 -18.02 -14.19
C GLY A 71 -12.83 -17.68 -12.71
N ALA A 72 -11.73 -17.05 -12.29
CA ALA A 72 -11.55 -16.52 -10.96
C ALA A 72 -10.53 -15.39 -11.01
N LEU A 73 -10.77 -14.35 -10.21
CA LEU A 73 -9.86 -13.25 -10.02
C LEU A 73 -9.63 -13.04 -8.52
N PHE A 74 -8.36 -12.94 -8.15
CA PHE A 74 -7.93 -12.61 -6.82
C PHE A 74 -7.14 -11.30 -6.86
N ASN A 75 -7.68 -10.27 -6.22
CA ASN A 75 -6.99 -9.00 -6.00
C ASN A 75 -5.95 -9.17 -4.88
N PHE A 76 -4.66 -9.17 -5.24
CA PHE A 76 -3.58 -9.08 -4.27
C PHE A 76 -3.30 -7.62 -3.96
N SER A 77 -4.26 -6.99 -3.28
CA SER A 77 -4.21 -5.59 -2.91
C SER A 77 -4.50 -5.38 -1.44
N GLY A 78 -3.60 -4.66 -0.79
CA GLY A 78 -3.73 -4.15 0.56
C GLY A 78 -2.92 -4.86 1.63
N VAL A 79 -2.85 -4.22 2.80
CA VAL A 79 -2.04 -4.61 3.96
C VAL A 79 -2.91 -4.76 5.21
N LEU A 80 -2.30 -5.03 6.36
CA LEU A 80 -3.02 -5.03 7.63
C LEU A 80 -3.81 -3.73 7.81
N PHE A 81 -5.02 -3.87 8.36
CA PHE A 81 -5.89 -2.75 8.75
C PHE A 81 -6.41 -1.85 7.61
N GLN A 82 -6.49 -2.39 6.38
CA GLN A 82 -7.08 -1.69 5.22
C GLN A 82 -8.48 -2.21 4.87
N ARG A 83 -9.43 -2.14 5.81
CA ARG A 83 -10.82 -2.59 5.58
C ARG A 83 -11.51 -1.93 4.38
N PRO A 84 -11.36 -0.61 4.13
CA PRO A 84 -11.92 -0.01 2.93
C PRO A 84 -11.35 -0.63 1.64
N GLN A 85 -10.04 -0.91 1.59
CA GLN A 85 -9.44 -1.60 0.44
C GLN A 85 -9.99 -3.02 0.28
N GLN A 86 -10.13 -3.77 1.36
CA GLN A 86 -10.69 -5.13 1.32
C GLN A 86 -12.14 -5.14 0.83
N LEU A 87 -12.95 -4.16 1.27
CA LEU A 87 -14.32 -4.00 0.79
C LEU A 87 -14.33 -3.65 -0.70
N PHE A 88 -13.48 -2.73 -1.15
CA PHE A 88 -13.37 -2.34 -2.56
C PHE A 88 -12.93 -3.52 -3.44
N ASN A 89 -11.92 -4.27 -2.99
CA ASN A 89 -11.48 -5.48 -3.65
C ASN A 89 -12.64 -6.48 -3.79
N SER A 90 -13.46 -6.66 -2.74
CA SER A 90 -14.59 -7.59 -2.79
C SER A 90 -15.68 -7.13 -3.77
N GLU A 91 -15.95 -5.83 -3.81
CA GLU A 91 -16.90 -5.23 -4.74
C GLU A 91 -16.45 -5.41 -6.19
N CYS A 92 -15.16 -5.26 -6.46
CA CYS A 92 -14.59 -5.41 -7.79
C CYS A 92 -14.21 -6.86 -8.18
N CYS A 93 -13.98 -7.77 -7.22
CA CYS A 93 -13.63 -9.18 -7.48
C CYS A 93 -14.84 -9.99 -7.98
N TRP A 94 -16.04 -9.58 -7.56
CA TRP A 94 -17.25 -10.20 -8.05
C TRP A 94 -17.53 -9.65 -9.45
N ASN A 95 -17.31 -10.50 -10.46
CA ASN A 95 -17.94 -10.40 -11.78
C ASN A 95 -19.48 -10.52 -11.66
N LEU A 96 -20.11 -9.80 -10.73
CA LEU A 96 -21.52 -9.52 -10.81
C LEU A 96 -21.66 -8.57 -11.99
N GLU A 97 -22.50 -8.92 -12.95
CA GLU A 97 -22.97 -7.96 -13.94
C GLU A 97 -23.24 -6.64 -13.20
N PRO A 98 -22.65 -5.52 -13.64
CA PRO A 98 -22.79 -4.26 -12.93
C PRO A 98 -24.29 -3.97 -12.81
N GLY A 99 -24.83 -4.18 -11.61
CA GLY A 99 -26.21 -3.83 -11.34
C GLY A 99 -26.37 -2.32 -11.51
N PRO A 100 -27.60 -1.81 -11.68
CA PRO A 100 -27.88 -0.38 -11.83
C PRO A 100 -27.43 0.49 -10.64
N HIS A 101 -26.92 -0.13 -9.57
CA HIS A 101 -26.39 0.51 -8.36
C HIS A 101 -24.92 0.14 -8.09
N SER A 102 -24.21 -0.48 -9.05
CA SER A 102 -22.77 -0.72 -8.92
C SER A 102 -22.03 0.60 -9.13
N GLU A 103 -21.64 1.24 -8.04
CA GLU A 103 -20.94 2.54 -8.08
C GLU A 103 -19.49 2.41 -8.58
N THR A 104 -18.92 1.20 -8.58
CA THR A 104 -17.48 0.95 -8.81
C THR A 104 -17.15 0.32 -10.16
N LEU A 105 -18.08 -0.38 -10.80
CA LEU A 105 -17.83 -1.12 -12.05
C LEU A 105 -18.56 -0.48 -13.25
N ALA A 106 -18.33 0.81 -13.48
CA ALA A 106 -18.62 1.35 -14.80
C ALA A 106 -17.62 0.72 -15.78
N ILE A 107 -18.07 -0.22 -16.61
CA ILE A 107 -17.27 -0.68 -17.75
C ILE A 107 -16.99 0.56 -18.58
N ASP A 108 -15.72 0.96 -18.67
CA ASP A 108 -15.38 2.11 -19.49
C ASP A 108 -15.71 1.78 -20.95
N PRO A 109 -16.61 2.55 -21.60
CA PRO A 109 -16.94 2.33 -23.00
C PRO A 109 -15.72 2.52 -23.91
N ASP A 110 -14.74 3.34 -23.50
CA ASP A 110 -13.46 3.51 -24.18
C ASP A 110 -12.35 2.73 -23.44
N ARG A 111 -12.23 1.46 -23.81
CA ARG A 111 -11.23 0.54 -23.26
C ARG A 111 -9.79 0.99 -23.51
N LYS A 112 -9.53 1.76 -24.57
CA LYS A 112 -8.19 2.26 -24.88
C LYS A 112 -7.83 3.41 -23.96
N ALA A 113 -8.73 4.39 -23.82
CA ALA A 113 -8.54 5.47 -22.86
C ALA A 113 -8.39 4.94 -21.43
N ALA A 114 -9.18 3.95 -21.03
CA ALA A 114 -9.05 3.35 -19.71
C ALA A 114 -7.76 2.51 -19.52
N ALA A 115 -7.22 1.89 -20.58
CA ALA A 115 -5.92 1.22 -20.52
C ALA A 115 -4.76 2.24 -20.42
N ASP A 116 -4.89 3.38 -21.09
CA ASP A 116 -3.97 4.51 -20.94
C ASP A 116 -4.06 5.09 -19.53
N ARG A 117 -5.26 5.20 -18.94
CA ARG A 117 -5.42 5.62 -17.53
C ARG A 117 -4.78 4.63 -16.57
N TYR A 118 -5.01 3.32 -16.73
CA TYR A 118 -4.32 2.29 -15.93
C TYR A 118 -2.80 2.46 -16.01
N THR A 119 -2.26 2.60 -17.22
CA THR A 119 -0.83 2.76 -17.45
C THR A 119 -0.30 4.05 -16.80
N GLN A 120 -1.06 5.14 -16.86
CA GLN A 120 -0.72 6.39 -16.19
C GLN A 120 -0.78 6.27 -14.67
N MET A 121 -1.81 5.63 -14.10
CA MET A 121 -1.94 5.41 -12.65
C MET A 121 -0.78 4.55 -12.14
N ALA A 122 -0.53 3.41 -12.78
CA ALA A 122 0.57 2.51 -12.44
C ALA A 122 1.93 3.20 -12.59
N GLY A 123 2.16 3.91 -13.72
CA GLY A 123 3.41 4.60 -14.00
C GLY A 123 3.67 5.83 -13.13
N ARG A 124 2.62 6.52 -12.67
CA ARG A 124 2.72 7.73 -11.82
C ARG A 124 2.60 7.44 -10.33
N ARG A 125 2.30 6.20 -9.93
CA ARG A 125 1.93 5.80 -8.55
C ARG A 125 0.80 6.67 -7.99
N GLN A 126 -0.07 7.17 -8.87
CA GLN A 126 -1.29 7.89 -8.50
C GLN A 126 -2.44 6.90 -8.60
N LEU A 127 -2.46 5.98 -7.65
CA LEU A 127 -3.38 4.83 -7.70
C LEU A 127 -4.77 5.15 -7.17
N LEU A 128 -5.07 6.40 -6.82
CA LEU A 128 -6.36 6.82 -6.29
C LEU A 128 -7.10 7.72 -7.28
N GLU A 129 -8.21 7.22 -7.80
CA GLU A 129 -9.11 7.98 -8.66
C GLU A 129 -9.83 9.10 -7.87
N PRO A 130 -9.93 10.33 -8.42
CA PRO A 130 -10.58 11.46 -7.72
C PRO A 130 -12.02 11.18 -7.28
N ARG A 131 -12.79 10.40 -8.06
CA ARG A 131 -14.17 10.02 -7.73
C ARG A 131 -14.26 9.19 -6.44
N HIS A 132 -13.25 8.37 -6.15
CA HIS A 132 -13.23 7.60 -4.92
C HIS A 132 -12.77 8.46 -3.73
N ALA A 133 -11.93 9.47 -3.97
CA ALA A 133 -11.40 10.39 -2.96
C ALA A 133 -12.34 11.56 -2.61
N ALA A 134 -13.45 11.75 -3.33
CA ALA A 134 -14.41 12.81 -3.04
C ALA A 134 -15.06 12.61 -1.66
N ALA A 135 -15.51 13.69 -1.03
CA ALA A 135 -16.11 13.67 0.32
C ALA A 135 -17.43 12.88 0.41
N ASP A 136 -18.11 12.74 -0.73
CA ASP A 136 -19.28 11.91 -1.00
C ASP A 136 -18.96 10.71 -1.91
N GLY A 137 -17.69 10.53 -2.27
CA GLY A 137 -17.20 9.43 -3.08
C GLY A 137 -17.20 8.09 -2.35
N TRP A 138 -16.90 7.03 -3.10
CA TRP A 138 -16.98 5.65 -2.60
C TRP A 138 -16.20 5.43 -1.30
N LEU A 139 -14.98 5.96 -1.18
CA LEU A 139 -14.14 5.74 0.00
C LEU A 139 -14.74 6.36 1.26
N ALA A 140 -15.30 7.57 1.16
CA ALA A 140 -15.97 8.21 2.28
C ALA A 140 -17.19 7.39 2.74
N GLN A 141 -18.00 6.93 1.79
CA GLN A 141 -19.17 6.10 2.05
C GLN A 141 -18.77 4.75 2.68
N ALA A 142 -17.76 4.07 2.14
CA ALA A 142 -17.23 2.82 2.66
C ALA A 142 -16.73 2.97 4.10
N CYS A 143 -15.95 4.02 4.39
CA CYS A 143 -15.48 4.30 5.74
C CYS A 143 -16.65 4.51 6.72
N ARG A 144 -17.67 5.28 6.35
CA ARG A 144 -18.87 5.48 7.19
C ARG A 144 -19.69 4.19 7.35
N ARG A 145 -19.79 3.36 6.32
CA ARG A 145 -20.49 2.07 6.37
C ARG A 145 -19.80 1.09 7.30
N ILE A 146 -18.47 1.04 7.28
CA ILE A 146 -17.69 0.12 8.12
C ILE A 146 -17.66 0.62 9.58
N TYR A 147 -17.36 1.90 9.81
CA TYR A 147 -17.02 2.42 11.13
C TYR A 147 -18.12 3.30 11.77
N GLY A 148 -19.18 3.65 11.04
CA GLY A 148 -20.17 4.66 11.42
C GLY A 148 -19.71 6.07 11.06
N ASN A 149 -20.62 7.06 11.09
CA ASN A 149 -20.35 8.41 10.55
C ASN A 149 -19.10 9.07 11.13
N LYS A 150 -19.03 9.27 12.46
CA LYS A 150 -17.93 10.00 13.10
C LYS A 150 -16.57 9.31 12.95
N ALA A 151 -16.51 8.00 13.25
CA ALA A 151 -15.27 7.24 13.09
C ALA A 151 -14.89 7.12 11.61
N GLY A 152 -15.86 6.91 10.73
CA GLY A 152 -15.68 6.84 9.28
C GLY A 152 -15.08 8.11 8.70
N ASP A 153 -15.51 9.29 9.14
CA ASP A 153 -14.94 10.57 8.68
C ASP A 153 -13.46 10.74 9.09
N ALA A 154 -13.09 10.27 10.29
CA ALA A 154 -11.68 10.26 10.72
C ALA A 154 -10.84 9.24 9.93
N ILE A 155 -11.37 8.03 9.68
CA ILE A 155 -10.70 7.03 8.85
C ILE A 155 -10.57 7.53 7.40
N PHE A 156 -11.60 8.15 6.83
CA PHE A 156 -11.53 8.71 5.47
C PHE A 156 -10.41 9.76 5.34
N ARG A 157 -10.29 10.69 6.30
CA ARG A 157 -9.17 11.63 6.34
C ARG A 157 -7.82 10.94 6.42
N TYR A 158 -7.70 9.89 7.24
CA TYR A 158 -6.47 9.08 7.32
C TYR A 158 -6.11 8.43 5.98
N GLN A 159 -7.11 7.90 5.27
CA GLN A 159 -6.90 7.23 3.97
C GLN A 159 -6.37 8.19 2.88
N LEU A 160 -6.69 9.48 2.99
CA LEU A 160 -6.25 10.51 2.05
C LEU A 160 -4.97 11.24 2.48
N LEU A 161 -4.50 11.02 3.71
CA LEU A 161 -3.39 11.76 4.28
C LEU A 161 -2.09 11.49 3.53
N ARG A 162 -1.38 12.55 3.15
CA ARG A 162 -0.09 12.50 2.46
C ARG A 162 0.84 13.61 2.91
N THR A 163 2.15 13.36 2.80
CA THR A 163 3.18 14.39 2.87
C THR A 163 3.15 15.30 1.64
N ALA A 164 3.88 16.41 1.65
CA ALA A 164 4.07 17.28 0.49
C ALA A 164 4.74 16.53 -0.69
N HIS A 165 5.53 15.50 -0.38
CA HIS A 165 6.16 14.60 -1.35
C HIS A 165 5.27 13.44 -1.82
N GLY A 166 4.03 13.36 -1.33
CA GLY A 166 3.04 12.36 -1.74
C GLY A 166 3.17 11.00 -1.04
N ASP A 167 4.04 10.89 -0.03
CA ASP A 167 4.18 9.69 0.81
C ASP A 167 2.99 9.57 1.77
N TYR A 168 2.57 8.35 2.06
CA TYR A 168 1.52 8.07 3.05
C TYR A 168 2.10 7.81 4.44
N PRO A 169 1.30 7.93 5.52
CA PRO A 169 1.68 7.49 6.86
C PRO A 169 2.34 6.10 6.88
N LEU A 170 3.34 5.93 7.75
CA LEU A 170 4.06 4.66 7.92
C LEU A 170 3.26 3.63 8.71
N SER A 171 2.17 3.15 8.12
CA SER A 171 1.46 1.99 8.64
C SER A 171 2.11 0.66 8.27
N VAL A 172 3.12 0.64 7.38
CA VAL A 172 3.91 -0.54 7.02
C VAL A 172 5.35 -0.11 6.77
N LEU A 173 6.32 -0.84 7.31
CA LEU A 173 7.74 -0.49 7.21
C LEU A 173 8.44 -1.14 6.00
N TYR A 174 7.93 -2.26 5.51
CA TYR A 174 8.54 -3.08 4.45
C TYR A 174 9.03 -2.27 3.24
N MET A 175 8.20 -1.38 2.70
CA MET A 175 8.59 -0.58 1.54
C MET A 175 9.78 0.33 1.87
N HIS A 176 9.66 1.14 2.92
CA HIS A 176 10.66 2.15 3.26
C HIS A 176 11.94 1.58 3.89
N LEU A 177 11.89 0.41 4.51
CA LEU A 177 13.06 -0.23 5.12
C LEU A 177 13.62 -1.35 4.22
N THR A 178 12.81 -2.35 3.84
CA THR A 178 13.30 -3.50 3.06
C THR A 178 13.55 -3.17 1.59
N MET A 179 12.64 -2.47 0.94
CA MET A 179 12.72 -2.21 -0.51
C MET A 179 13.65 -1.04 -0.81
N GLU A 180 13.51 0.09 -0.09
CA GLU A 180 14.36 1.26 -0.30
C GLU A 180 15.78 1.11 0.28
N LYS A 181 15.96 0.21 1.25
CA LYS A 181 17.26 -0.08 1.92
C LYS A 181 17.98 1.21 2.33
N PRO A 182 17.36 2.09 3.13
CA PRO A 182 17.88 3.43 3.40
C PRO A 182 19.26 3.40 4.07
N TRP A 183 19.57 2.35 4.82
CA TRP A 183 20.91 2.11 5.38
C TRP A 183 22.02 2.02 4.32
N LYS A 184 21.75 1.46 3.13
CA LYS A 184 22.73 1.46 2.02
C LYS A 184 22.96 2.88 1.52
N LYS A 185 21.88 3.66 1.37
CA LYS A 185 21.92 5.05 0.90
C LYS A 185 22.58 6.00 1.91
N LEU A 186 22.55 5.64 3.21
CA LEU A 186 23.29 6.34 4.27
C LEU A 186 24.81 6.09 4.19
N ALA A 187 25.20 4.85 3.85
CA ALA A 187 26.60 4.46 3.72
C ALA A 187 27.25 5.00 2.44
N GLU A 188 26.54 4.90 1.31
CA GLU A 188 27.01 5.23 -0.02
C GLU A 188 26.03 6.19 -0.72
N PRO A 189 26.47 7.34 -1.27
CA PRO A 189 25.60 8.15 -2.12
C PRO A 189 25.15 7.30 -3.33
N PRO A 190 23.90 7.43 -3.80
CA PRO A 190 23.36 6.55 -4.84
C PRO A 190 24.18 6.64 -6.13
N ASP A 191 24.64 5.50 -6.63
CA ASP A 191 25.23 5.35 -7.96
C ASP A 191 24.10 5.33 -9.01
N PRO A 192 23.99 6.34 -9.90
CA PRO A 192 22.92 6.41 -10.88
C PRO A 192 23.17 5.38 -11.98
N ARG A 193 22.63 4.17 -11.83
CA ARG A 193 22.62 3.22 -12.94
C ARG A 193 21.72 3.74 -14.08
N PRO A 194 22.20 3.76 -15.33
CA PRO A 194 21.38 4.11 -16.48
C PRO A 194 20.17 3.15 -16.59
N GLY A 195 18.96 3.70 -16.68
CA GLY A 195 17.74 2.91 -16.90
C GLY A 195 16.90 2.62 -15.64
N GLU A 196 17.38 2.93 -14.43
CA GLU A 196 16.47 3.02 -13.28
C GLU A 196 15.59 4.25 -13.46
N THR A 197 14.27 4.03 -13.50
CA THR A 197 13.27 5.09 -13.60
C THR A 197 13.33 5.99 -12.35
N LEU A 198 14.16 7.02 -12.46
CA LEU A 198 13.98 8.40 -12.02
C LEU A 198 12.65 8.65 -11.30
N ARG A 199 12.67 8.76 -9.96
CA ARG A 199 11.98 9.82 -9.20
C ARG A 199 12.35 9.94 -7.72
N ARG A 200 12.96 8.93 -7.08
CA ARG A 200 13.51 9.06 -5.70
C ARG A 200 15.04 9.07 -5.71
N ARG A 201 15.62 10.03 -6.42
CA ARG A 201 17.04 10.37 -6.20
C ARG A 201 17.12 11.01 -4.82
N VAL A 202 17.95 10.47 -3.94
CA VAL A 202 18.45 11.23 -2.78
C VAL A 202 19.20 12.41 -3.38
N LYS A 203 18.54 13.58 -3.47
CA LYS A 203 19.15 14.79 -4.01
C LYS A 203 20.22 15.31 -3.07
N SER A 204 19.98 15.18 -1.77
CA SER A 204 20.93 15.45 -0.70
C SER A 204 20.54 14.66 0.55
N PHE A 205 21.46 14.53 1.51
CA PHE A 205 21.14 13.98 2.82
C PHE A 205 20.18 14.87 3.62
N ALA A 206 20.17 16.18 3.37
CA ALA A 206 19.22 17.12 3.97
C ALA A 206 17.80 16.89 3.43
N ASP A 207 17.65 16.66 2.12
CA ASP A 207 16.36 16.38 1.49
C ASP A 207 15.75 15.09 2.05
N GLU A 208 16.54 14.04 2.28
CA GLU A 208 16.04 12.83 2.95
C GLU A 208 15.71 13.07 4.42
N CYS A 209 16.51 13.84 5.15
CA CYS A 209 16.19 14.23 6.52
C CYS A 209 14.81 14.90 6.60
N ASP A 210 14.56 15.89 5.73
CA ASP A 210 13.29 16.61 5.69
C ASP A 210 12.14 15.70 5.28
N ARG A 211 12.33 14.82 4.28
CA ARG A 211 11.34 13.80 3.91
C ARG A 211 10.96 12.92 5.10
N TRP A 212 11.94 12.42 5.86
CA TRP A 212 11.66 11.57 7.02
C TRP A 212 10.99 12.33 8.16
N ARG A 213 11.26 13.64 8.33
CA ARG A 213 10.52 14.50 9.27
C ARG A 213 9.07 14.71 8.86
N GLU A 214 8.83 15.01 7.59
CA GLU A 214 7.47 15.10 7.05
C GLU A 214 6.71 13.79 7.24
N LEU A 215 7.38 12.66 6.99
CA LEU A 215 6.81 11.33 7.16
C LEU A 215 6.49 11.03 8.63
N ALA A 216 7.35 11.43 9.58
CA ALA A 216 7.07 11.33 11.00
C ALA A 216 5.86 12.18 11.41
N ALA A 217 5.75 13.41 10.89
CA ALA A 217 4.63 14.30 11.16
C ALA A 217 3.31 13.73 10.61
N ALA A 218 3.28 13.33 9.33
CA ALA A 218 2.11 12.73 8.71
C ALA A 218 1.72 11.39 9.38
N THR A 219 2.69 10.59 9.83
CA THR A 219 2.40 9.36 10.58
C THR A 219 1.78 9.65 11.94
N GLY A 220 2.27 10.69 12.64
CA GLY A 220 1.69 11.16 13.90
C GLY A 220 0.27 11.71 13.74
N GLU A 221 0.01 12.50 12.69
CA GLU A 221 -1.33 12.96 12.34
C GLU A 221 -2.26 11.79 12.00
N GLY A 222 -1.77 10.84 11.20
CA GLY A 222 -2.49 9.61 10.89
C GLY A 222 -2.89 8.85 12.16
N LYS A 223 -1.96 8.71 13.12
CA LYS A 223 -2.25 8.10 14.42
C LYS A 223 -3.34 8.86 15.17
N ALA A 224 -3.28 10.19 15.20
CA ALA A 224 -4.29 11.02 15.87
C ALA A 224 -5.70 10.83 15.27
N LEU A 225 -5.80 10.68 13.94
CA LEU A 225 -7.06 10.38 13.25
C LEU A 225 -7.59 8.98 13.62
N ILE A 226 -6.71 7.98 13.69
CA ILE A 226 -7.11 6.63 14.17
C ILE A 226 -7.58 6.69 15.62
N ASP A 227 -6.87 7.41 16.50
CA ASP A 227 -7.25 7.59 17.91
C ASP A 227 -8.57 8.35 18.06
N GLU A 228 -8.85 9.33 17.19
CA GLU A 228 -10.16 9.98 17.08
C GLU A 228 -11.25 8.97 16.73
N ALA A 229 -11.05 8.14 15.71
CA ALA A 229 -12.00 7.11 15.33
C ALA A 229 -12.30 6.12 16.46
N ILE A 230 -11.26 5.67 17.20
CA ILE A 230 -11.39 4.77 18.36
C ILE A 230 -12.34 5.33 19.41
N ARG A 231 -12.30 6.64 19.69
CA ARG A 231 -13.17 7.29 20.69
C ARG A 231 -14.66 7.20 20.35
N HIS A 232 -15.00 7.00 19.08
CA HIS A 232 -16.38 6.89 18.61
C HIS A 232 -16.87 5.45 18.44
N LEU A 233 -16.01 4.45 18.64
CA LEU A 233 -16.36 3.04 18.50
C LEU A 233 -16.71 2.40 19.84
N ARG A 234 -17.71 1.50 19.79
CA ARG A 234 -18.02 0.57 20.88
C ARG A 234 -16.87 -0.43 21.06
N ALA A 235 -16.85 -1.11 22.20
CA ALA A 235 -15.88 -2.18 22.45
C ALA A 235 -16.24 -3.43 21.63
N ASP A 236 -15.83 -3.44 20.36
CA ASP A 236 -15.97 -4.56 19.42
C ASP A 236 -14.68 -4.79 18.63
N TRP A 237 -14.73 -5.68 17.64
CA TRP A 237 -13.59 -6.02 16.80
C TRP A 237 -13.01 -4.82 16.04
N LYS A 238 -13.82 -3.82 15.64
CA LYS A 238 -13.37 -2.64 14.90
C LYS A 238 -12.47 -1.79 15.77
N ARG A 239 -12.89 -1.58 17.02
CA ARG A 239 -12.09 -0.83 17.99
C ARG A 239 -10.76 -1.53 18.29
N THR A 240 -10.79 -2.84 18.50
CA THR A 240 -9.57 -3.64 18.71
C THR A 240 -8.62 -3.53 17.52
N GLU A 241 -9.15 -3.57 16.30
CA GLU A 241 -8.36 -3.42 15.07
C GLU A 241 -7.72 -2.04 14.97
N LEU A 242 -8.48 -0.97 15.19
CA LEU A 242 -7.94 0.39 15.14
C LEU A 242 -6.92 0.65 16.26
N ILE A 243 -7.07 0.06 17.45
CA ILE A 243 -6.03 0.13 18.50
C ILE A 243 -4.72 -0.50 18.00
N ARG A 244 -4.79 -1.63 17.28
CA ARG A 244 -3.61 -2.25 16.68
C ARG A 244 -2.99 -1.36 15.60
N GLN A 245 -3.81 -0.77 14.73
CA GLN A 245 -3.35 0.18 13.72
C GLN A 245 -2.69 1.43 14.33
N SER A 246 -3.24 2.00 15.42
CA SER A 246 -2.66 3.12 16.16
C SER A 246 -1.25 2.80 16.69
N ARG A 247 -1.06 1.60 17.25
CA ARG A 247 0.26 1.10 17.68
C ARG A 247 1.23 0.93 16.51
N GLN A 248 0.74 0.47 15.35
CA GLN A 248 1.57 0.36 14.15
C GLN A 248 2.07 1.72 13.67
N LEU A 249 1.20 2.74 13.70
CA LEU A 249 1.57 4.11 13.36
C LEU A 249 2.52 4.72 14.40
N GLU A 250 2.40 4.37 15.69
CA GLU A 250 3.36 4.78 16.73
C GLU A 250 4.76 4.20 16.48
N ILE A 251 4.84 2.92 16.11
CA ILE A 251 6.08 2.28 15.66
C ILE A 251 6.63 2.98 14.41
N GLY A 252 5.79 3.20 13.40
CA GLY A 252 6.15 3.90 12.17
C GLY A 252 6.69 5.30 12.40
N GLN A 253 6.04 6.08 13.26
CA GLN A 253 6.47 7.42 13.62
C GLN A 253 7.82 7.38 14.33
N THR A 254 8.02 6.45 15.26
CA THR A 254 9.30 6.28 15.97
C THR A 254 10.44 5.95 15.02
N VAL A 255 10.19 5.06 14.04
CA VAL A 255 11.14 4.74 12.97
C VAL A 255 11.45 5.97 12.11
N ALA A 256 10.43 6.72 11.68
CA ALA A 256 10.65 7.90 10.86
C ALA A 256 11.47 8.98 11.57
N MET A 257 11.19 9.22 12.85
CA MET A 257 11.96 10.15 13.68
C MET A 257 13.42 9.69 13.79
N LEU A 258 13.66 8.40 14.04
CA LEU A 258 15.01 7.84 14.10
C LEU A 258 15.75 7.98 12.77
N MET A 259 15.08 7.69 11.65
CA MET A 259 15.66 7.84 10.32
C MET A 259 16.00 9.31 10.00
N ALA A 260 15.12 10.25 10.33
CA ALA A 260 15.39 11.67 10.16
C ALA A 260 16.68 12.09 10.90
N GLU A 261 16.86 11.63 12.14
CA GLU A 261 18.07 11.92 12.92
C GLU A 261 19.33 11.29 12.31
N LEU A 262 19.25 10.06 11.79
CA LEU A 262 20.37 9.41 11.11
C LEU A 262 20.80 10.18 9.85
N TRP A 263 19.84 10.63 9.04
CA TRP A 263 20.11 11.47 7.87
C TRP A 263 20.65 12.85 8.24
N ALA A 264 20.09 13.49 9.28
CA ALA A 264 20.55 14.79 9.77
C ALA A 264 22.02 14.74 10.21
N ARG A 265 22.41 13.67 10.92
CA ARG A 265 23.81 13.40 11.29
C ARG A 265 24.71 13.25 10.06
N ARG A 266 24.27 12.47 9.07
CA ARG A 266 25.03 12.26 7.83
C ARG A 266 25.17 13.56 7.03
N ALA A 267 24.18 14.44 7.08
CA ALA A 267 24.21 15.77 6.48
C ALA A 267 25.07 16.79 7.26
N GLY A 268 25.55 16.45 8.47
CA GLY A 268 26.28 17.39 9.34
C GLY A 268 25.40 18.47 9.97
N THR A 269 24.08 18.28 9.99
CA THR A 269 23.09 19.28 10.44
C THR A 269 22.57 19.04 11.86
N ALA A 270 22.85 17.88 12.47
CA ALA A 270 22.40 17.55 13.81
C ALA A 270 23.54 17.61 14.85
N PRO A 271 23.32 18.16 16.05
CA PRO A 271 24.26 18.07 17.16
C PRO A 271 24.42 16.63 17.65
N VAL A 272 25.62 16.29 18.16
CA VAL A 272 25.95 14.95 18.71
C VAL A 272 25.22 14.75 20.04
N LEU A 273 24.05 14.08 20.04
CA LEU A 273 23.31 13.77 21.26
C LEU A 273 22.69 12.36 21.30
N LYS A 274 22.41 11.91 22.53
CA LYS A 274 21.86 10.60 22.97
C LYS A 274 20.51 10.20 22.36
N ALA A 275 19.86 11.06 21.57
CA ALA A 275 18.47 10.90 21.14
C ALA A 275 18.19 9.63 20.31
N PRO A 276 19.04 9.21 19.35
CA PRO A 276 18.75 8.04 18.52
C PRO A 276 18.81 6.71 19.26
N ARG A 277 19.74 6.57 20.23
CA ARG A 277 19.77 5.37 21.10
C ARG A 277 18.53 5.27 21.98
N ARG A 278 18.01 6.41 22.46
CA ARG A 278 16.75 6.47 23.21
C ARG A 278 15.55 6.10 22.32
N GLN A 279 15.49 6.62 21.10
CA GLN A 279 14.43 6.27 20.13
C GLN A 279 14.46 4.79 19.75
N LEU A 280 15.65 4.20 19.55
CA LEU A 280 15.79 2.77 19.28
C LEU A 280 15.37 1.92 20.50
N ALA A 281 15.73 2.34 21.71
CA ALA A 281 15.26 1.66 22.92
C ALA A 281 13.74 1.72 23.07
N GLU A 282 13.14 2.87 22.75
CA GLU A 282 11.69 3.04 22.73
C GLU A 282 11.03 2.18 21.65
N LEU A 283 11.59 2.12 20.44
CA LEU A 283 11.13 1.25 19.37
C LEU A 283 11.11 -0.22 19.80
N ARG A 284 12.21 -0.70 20.41
CA ARG A 284 12.30 -2.06 20.96
C ARG A 284 11.23 -2.31 22.03
N ARG A 285 10.97 -1.32 22.91
CA ARG A 285 9.93 -1.38 23.94
C ARG A 285 8.53 -1.50 23.33
N LEU A 286 8.23 -0.69 22.31
CA LEU A 286 6.95 -0.71 21.60
C LEU A 286 6.72 -2.05 20.92
N ILE A 287 7.73 -2.59 20.23
CA ILE A 287 7.66 -3.90 19.56
C ILE A 287 7.46 -5.02 20.59
N ALA A 288 8.19 -5.00 21.70
CA ALA A 288 8.05 -6.01 22.76
C ALA A 288 6.69 -5.96 23.48
N ALA A 289 6.00 -4.82 23.43
CA ALA A 289 4.66 -4.65 24.01
C ALA A 289 3.52 -5.08 23.07
N LEU A 290 3.82 -5.49 21.83
CA LEU A 290 2.83 -6.06 20.94
C LEU A 290 2.32 -7.40 21.50
N PRO A 291 1.01 -7.66 21.50
CA PRO A 291 0.48 -8.92 22.02
C PRO A 291 0.96 -10.10 21.17
N ALA A 292 1.02 -11.30 21.75
CA ALA A 292 1.49 -12.51 21.05
C ALA A 292 0.61 -12.88 19.83
N ASP A 293 -0.68 -12.49 19.88
CA ASP A 293 -1.65 -12.63 18.79
C ASP A 293 -1.79 -11.37 17.93
N TYR A 294 -0.97 -10.33 18.20
CA TYR A 294 -0.78 -9.26 17.22
C TYR A 294 -0.46 -9.96 15.92
N PRO A 295 -1.02 -9.54 14.76
CA PRO A 295 -0.80 -10.22 13.50
C PRO A 295 0.70 -10.25 13.10
N SER A 296 1.42 -11.13 13.78
CA SER A 296 2.52 -11.99 13.42
C SER A 296 1.82 -13.13 12.68
N LEU A 297 1.27 -12.82 11.52
CA LEU A 297 1.30 -13.83 10.50
C LEU A 297 2.79 -14.09 10.33
N ALA A 298 3.25 -15.31 10.49
CA ALA A 298 4.67 -15.67 10.43
C ALA A 298 5.35 -15.33 9.07
N ASP A 299 4.72 -14.51 8.21
CA ASP A 299 5.04 -14.18 6.82
C ASP A 299 4.79 -12.68 6.47
N GLY A 300 4.77 -11.75 7.44
CA GLY A 300 4.45 -10.31 7.23
C GLY A 300 5.51 -9.31 7.72
N ASP A 301 5.22 -7.99 7.58
CA ASP A 301 6.13 -6.88 7.95
C ASP A 301 6.64 -6.93 9.40
N ALA A 302 5.76 -7.31 10.35
CA ALA A 302 6.11 -7.35 11.77
C ALA A 302 7.20 -8.39 12.11
N ALA A 303 7.34 -9.47 11.33
CA ALA A 303 8.40 -10.46 11.49
C ALA A 303 9.80 -9.87 11.21
N LEU A 304 9.86 -8.76 10.47
CA LEU A 304 11.10 -8.08 10.11
C LEU A 304 11.52 -7.02 11.14
N TYR A 305 10.69 -6.73 12.16
CA TYR A 305 10.95 -5.66 13.12
C TYR A 305 12.23 -5.86 13.94
N GLY A 306 12.55 -7.12 14.27
CA GLY A 306 13.85 -7.46 14.90
C GLY A 306 15.02 -7.12 13.99
N MET A 307 14.98 -7.58 12.74
CA MET A 307 15.99 -7.25 11.73
C MET A 307 16.12 -5.74 11.49
N TYR A 308 15.00 -4.99 11.47
CA TYR A 308 15.03 -3.53 11.35
C TYR A 308 15.74 -2.89 12.55
N CYS A 309 15.43 -3.32 13.77
CA CYS A 309 16.11 -2.85 14.96
C CYS A 309 17.62 -3.13 14.91
N ASP A 310 18.03 -4.31 14.44
CA ASP A 310 19.44 -4.68 14.33
C ASP A 310 20.15 -3.81 13.29
N LYS A 311 19.54 -3.63 12.11
CA LYS A 311 20.06 -2.74 11.06
C LYS A 311 20.18 -1.29 11.53
N LEU A 312 19.20 -0.80 12.29
CA LEU A 312 19.26 0.54 12.88
C LEU A 312 20.33 0.63 13.97
N THR A 313 20.59 -0.45 14.70
CA THR A 313 21.67 -0.53 15.70
C THR A 313 23.04 -0.40 15.03
N GLU A 314 23.24 -1.05 13.87
CA GLU A 314 24.49 -0.97 13.09
C GLU A 314 24.83 0.46 12.61
N LEU A 315 23.85 1.37 12.54
CA LEU A 315 24.01 2.75 12.06
C LEU A 315 24.30 3.77 13.18
N LEU A 316 24.27 3.35 14.45
CA LEU A 316 24.35 4.22 15.64
C LEU A 316 25.69 4.19 16.36
#